data_AF-A0A453QWV0-F1
#
_entry.id   AF-A0A453QWV0-F1
#
_cell.length_a   1.000
_cell.length_b   1.000
_cell.length_c   1.000
_cell.angle_alpha   90.00
_cell.angle_beta   90.00
_cell.angle_gamma   90.00
#
_symmetry.space_group_name_H-M   'P 1'
#
loop_
_entity.id
_entity.type
_entity.pdbx_description
1 polymer ?
#
loop_
_entity_poly.entity_id
_entity_poly.type
_entity_poly.pdbx_seq_one_letter_code
_entity_poly.pdbx_strand_id
1 'polypeptide(L)'
;MLYKKCAKQWKEELCSILGLYALQNIALVSSESKHQNIQSTCGSVVLQYSKLLMFCGFTYLGLLTGNDVTSATTKLSKEEDDNFLDCFSFAMDGASLVVVWTSMHDDMSKYAGAEFESALKEVQDNCIRKWEAINMFRYVLSSVNYSWAIKSHSLDLLLTLVDDKCSEETNDHVDFPCSTQIFAILKAIERVMIAAPDTLMRKKAFSALKRVISVVPSTQRFDILQALIENSMFPSLTAILLDLVKNEVLRESRRADQVNGSDRSQDSGESPPWASQVLELVELILRPPEGGPPCLRDHSEEVLSALNLLRLILIIDSRGSRSAKMLRDEKIRAVYSEWLLPLRSVVTGIQSELEKDGGDDENQMACLLNPVQLVLHRCIELVEEKMKGL
;
A
#
# COMPACT_ATOMS: atom_id res chain seq x y z
N MET A 1 29.94 -33.92 -29.46
CA MET A 1 29.73 -32.58 -28.83
C MET A 1 28.26 -32.17 -28.85
N LEU A 2 27.54 -32.34 -29.98
CA LEU A 2 26.11 -32.06 -30.11
C LEU A 2 25.20 -32.85 -29.15
N TYR A 3 25.43 -34.14 -28.96
CA TYR A 3 24.63 -34.98 -28.03
C TYR A 3 24.69 -34.51 -26.57
N LYS A 4 25.88 -34.13 -26.08
CA LYS A 4 26.04 -33.57 -24.72
C LYS A 4 25.35 -32.22 -24.56
N LYS A 5 25.32 -31.41 -25.61
CA LYS A 5 24.62 -30.11 -25.62
C LYS A 5 23.10 -30.32 -25.58
N CYS A 6 22.59 -31.26 -26.37
CA CYS A 6 21.18 -31.61 -26.39
C CYS A 6 20.74 -32.20 -25.03
N ALA A 7 21.43 -33.20 -24.50
CA ALA A 7 21.10 -33.78 -23.19
C ALA A 7 21.13 -32.77 -22.03
N LYS A 8 22.01 -31.77 -22.09
CA LYS A 8 22.05 -30.68 -21.10
C LYS A 8 20.82 -29.79 -21.20
N GLN A 9 20.41 -29.42 -22.42
CA GLN A 9 19.22 -28.60 -22.66
C GLN A 9 17.93 -29.31 -22.17
N TRP A 10 17.74 -30.58 -22.52
CA TRP A 10 16.60 -31.39 -22.06
C TRP A 10 16.53 -31.50 -20.54
N LYS A 11 17.69 -31.59 -19.86
CA LYS A 11 17.74 -31.59 -18.39
C LYS A 11 17.28 -30.25 -17.82
N GLU A 12 17.72 -29.14 -18.39
CA GLU A 12 17.35 -27.80 -17.92
C GLU A 12 15.85 -27.50 -18.15
N GLU A 13 15.29 -27.95 -19.27
CA GLU A 13 13.86 -27.86 -19.58
C GLU A 13 13.03 -28.71 -18.59
N LEU A 14 13.42 -29.98 -18.38
CA LEU A 14 12.77 -30.86 -17.42
C LEU A 14 12.80 -30.28 -15.99
N CYS A 15 13.94 -29.74 -15.56
CA CYS A 15 14.04 -29.06 -14.25
C CYS A 15 13.12 -27.83 -14.18
N SER A 16 12.97 -27.08 -15.26
CA SER A 16 12.05 -25.93 -15.30
C SER A 16 10.59 -26.38 -15.14
N ILE A 17 10.18 -27.42 -15.87
CA ILE A 17 8.83 -28.00 -15.78
C ILE A 17 8.56 -28.56 -14.39
N LEU A 18 9.49 -29.35 -13.83
CA LEU A 18 9.33 -29.94 -12.50
C LEU A 18 9.31 -28.86 -11.40
N GLY A 19 10.10 -27.80 -11.55
CA GLY A 19 10.07 -26.65 -10.65
C GLY A 19 8.72 -25.94 -10.68
N LEU A 20 8.22 -25.58 -11.86
CA LEU A 20 6.89 -24.96 -12.01
C LEU A 20 5.77 -25.87 -11.50
N TYR A 21 5.85 -27.18 -11.76
CA TYR A 21 4.93 -28.17 -11.20
C TYR A 21 4.95 -28.18 -9.67
N ALA A 22 6.14 -28.16 -9.05
CA ALA A 22 6.25 -28.10 -7.59
C ALA A 22 5.60 -26.81 -7.04
N LEU A 23 5.85 -25.65 -7.67
CA LEU A 23 5.26 -24.37 -7.28
C LEU A 23 3.73 -24.39 -7.39
N GLN A 24 3.21 -24.87 -8.50
CA GLN A 24 1.76 -25.02 -8.73
C GLN A 24 1.12 -25.89 -7.63
N ASN A 25 1.74 -27.02 -7.29
CA ASN A 25 1.20 -27.91 -6.25
C ASN A 25 1.30 -27.31 -4.85
N ILE A 26 2.38 -26.57 -4.53
CA ILE A 26 2.47 -25.84 -3.27
C ILE A 26 1.33 -24.84 -3.13
N ALA A 27 1.00 -24.12 -4.21
CA ALA A 27 -0.13 -23.19 -4.21
C ALA A 27 -1.46 -23.90 -3.96
N LEU A 28 -1.74 -24.97 -4.70
CA LEU A 28 -2.98 -25.74 -4.56
C LEU A 28 -3.15 -26.34 -3.16
N VAL A 29 -2.13 -27.03 -2.64
CA VAL A 29 -2.16 -27.63 -1.29
C VAL A 29 -2.35 -26.57 -0.20
N SER A 30 -1.76 -25.39 -0.39
CA SER A 30 -1.92 -24.25 0.54
C SER A 30 -3.30 -23.60 0.48
N SER A 31 -4.05 -23.81 -0.61
CA SER A 31 -5.38 -23.24 -0.85
C SER A 31 -6.52 -24.09 -0.30
N GLU A 32 -6.38 -25.41 -0.30
CA GLU A 32 -7.43 -26.35 0.10
C GLU A 32 -7.66 -26.37 1.63
N SER A 33 -6.72 -25.81 2.39
CA SER A 33 -6.62 -25.94 3.83
C SER A 33 -7.09 -24.66 4.55
N LYS A 34 -8.36 -24.30 4.38
CA LYS A 34 -9.04 -23.22 5.14
C LYS A 34 -9.16 -23.49 6.67
N HIS A 35 -8.47 -24.50 7.18
CA HIS A 35 -8.60 -25.00 8.55
C HIS A 35 -7.43 -24.56 9.43
N GLN A 36 -7.68 -24.42 10.74
CA GLN A 36 -6.73 -23.93 11.76
C GLN A 36 -5.44 -24.77 11.87
N ASN A 37 -5.41 -25.99 11.30
CA ASN A 37 -4.30 -26.95 11.42
C ASN A 37 -3.49 -27.11 10.11
N ILE A 38 -3.41 -26.06 9.29
CA ILE A 38 -2.73 -26.09 7.98
C ILE A 38 -1.28 -26.61 8.07
N GLN A 39 -0.53 -26.21 9.10
CA GLN A 39 0.86 -26.61 9.28
C GLN A 39 1.00 -28.12 9.48
N SER A 40 0.20 -28.73 10.35
CA SER A 40 0.28 -30.17 10.62
C SER A 40 -0.21 -31.03 9.45
N THR A 41 -1.16 -30.52 8.66
CA THR A 41 -1.75 -31.28 7.55
C THR A 41 -0.89 -31.22 6.28
N CYS A 42 -0.34 -30.06 5.97
CA CYS A 42 0.29 -29.80 4.68
C CYS A 42 1.81 -29.61 4.76
N GLY A 43 2.37 -29.30 5.94
CA GLY A 43 3.77 -28.90 6.07
C GLY A 43 4.76 -29.93 5.55
N SER A 44 4.52 -31.23 5.81
CA SER A 44 5.38 -32.31 5.31
C SER A 44 5.37 -32.42 3.78
N VAL A 45 4.20 -32.25 3.15
CA VAL A 45 4.01 -32.30 1.70
C VAL A 45 4.69 -31.10 1.05
N VAL A 46 4.47 -29.90 1.58
CA VAL A 46 5.09 -28.66 1.09
C VAL A 46 6.62 -28.72 1.22
N LEU A 47 7.14 -29.31 2.30
CA LEU A 47 8.58 -29.56 2.46
C LEU A 47 9.14 -30.48 1.35
N GLN A 48 8.44 -31.53 0.95
CA GLN A 48 8.92 -32.40 -0.13
C GLN A 48 8.94 -31.66 -1.48
N TYR A 49 7.91 -30.88 -1.78
CA TYR A 49 7.91 -30.05 -2.99
C TYR A 49 9.00 -28.98 -2.96
N SER A 50 9.26 -28.38 -1.80
CA SER A 50 10.37 -27.43 -1.64
C SER A 50 11.73 -28.09 -1.87
N LYS A 51 11.96 -29.31 -1.38
CA LYS A 51 13.17 -30.08 -1.69
C LYS A 51 13.34 -30.35 -3.18
N LEU A 52 12.25 -30.76 -3.85
CA LEU A 52 12.24 -30.95 -5.30
C LEU A 52 12.56 -29.66 -6.06
N LEU A 53 12.01 -28.54 -5.60
CA LEU A 53 12.23 -27.21 -6.17
C LEU A 53 13.72 -26.81 -6.10
N MET A 54 14.35 -26.99 -4.92
CA MET A 54 15.79 -26.74 -4.75
C MET A 54 16.64 -27.68 -5.63
N PHE A 55 16.25 -28.95 -5.74
CA PHE A 55 16.90 -29.89 -6.67
C PHE A 55 16.82 -29.44 -8.13
N CYS A 56 15.72 -28.77 -8.51
CA CYS A 56 15.53 -28.20 -9.86
C CYS A 56 16.33 -26.91 -10.09
N GLY A 57 17.08 -26.43 -9.10
CA GLY A 57 17.97 -25.27 -9.21
C GLY A 57 17.31 -23.92 -8.93
N PHE A 58 16.10 -23.92 -8.36
CA PHE A 58 15.49 -22.71 -7.79
C PHE A 58 16.18 -22.38 -6.47
N THR A 59 16.24 -21.09 -6.16
CA THR A 59 16.94 -20.54 -4.99
C THR A 59 15.97 -19.73 -4.14
N TYR A 60 16.23 -19.60 -2.84
CA TYR A 60 15.39 -18.74 -1.99
C TYR A 60 15.38 -17.28 -2.46
N LEU A 61 16.51 -16.78 -2.98
CA LEU A 61 16.59 -15.43 -3.55
C LEU A 61 15.68 -15.28 -4.78
N GLY A 62 15.78 -16.20 -5.74
CA GLY A 62 14.99 -16.14 -6.96
C GLY A 62 13.50 -16.46 -6.74
N LEU A 63 13.15 -17.19 -5.68
CA LEU A 63 11.76 -17.37 -5.24
C LEU A 63 11.22 -16.13 -4.54
N LEU A 64 12.03 -15.49 -3.70
CA LEU A 64 11.68 -14.23 -3.04
C LEU A 64 11.37 -13.14 -4.07
N THR A 65 12.20 -12.99 -5.11
CA THR A 65 12.02 -11.95 -6.13
C THR A 65 11.12 -12.37 -7.29
N GLY A 66 10.79 -13.66 -7.41
CA GLY A 66 10.05 -14.22 -8.55
C GLY A 66 10.90 -14.46 -9.81
N ASN A 67 12.19 -14.09 -9.79
CA ASN A 67 13.08 -14.20 -10.95
C ASN A 67 13.28 -15.64 -11.44
N ASP A 68 13.30 -16.62 -10.54
CA ASP A 68 13.45 -18.02 -10.94
C ASP A 68 12.20 -18.53 -11.68
N VAL A 69 11.01 -18.08 -11.25
CA VAL A 69 9.74 -18.41 -11.94
C VAL A 69 9.73 -17.80 -13.32
N THR A 70 10.05 -16.50 -13.45
CA THR A 70 10.14 -15.83 -14.76
C THR A 70 11.18 -16.51 -15.66
N SER A 71 12.34 -16.91 -15.11
CA SER A 71 13.36 -17.62 -15.88
C SER A 71 12.88 -18.98 -16.37
N ALA A 72 12.18 -19.75 -15.52
CA ALA A 72 11.63 -21.05 -15.89
C ALA A 72 10.54 -20.90 -16.96
N THR A 73 9.60 -19.97 -16.79
CA THR A 73 8.52 -19.71 -17.75
C THR A 73 9.06 -19.24 -19.10
N THR A 74 10.02 -18.30 -19.12
CA THR A 74 10.59 -17.76 -20.37
C THR A 74 11.44 -18.78 -21.15
N LYS A 75 12.00 -19.79 -20.47
CA LYS A 75 12.67 -20.91 -21.14
C LYS A 75 11.68 -21.79 -21.89
N LEU A 76 10.49 -21.99 -21.32
CA LEU A 76 9.45 -22.88 -21.84
C LEU A 76 8.53 -22.18 -22.87
N SER A 77 8.40 -20.85 -22.79
CA SER A 77 7.59 -20.04 -23.73
C SER A 77 8.14 -19.96 -25.16
N LYS A 78 9.18 -20.72 -25.50
CA LYS A 78 9.72 -20.83 -26.86
C LYS A 78 8.99 -21.88 -27.70
N GLU A 79 8.09 -22.64 -27.08
CA GLU A 79 7.23 -23.62 -27.73
C GLU A 79 5.86 -22.96 -28.02
N GLU A 80 5.35 -23.10 -29.26
CA GLU A 80 4.14 -22.42 -29.79
C GLU A 80 2.80 -22.83 -29.13
N ASP A 81 2.82 -23.42 -27.92
CA ASP A 81 1.63 -23.91 -27.22
C ASP A 81 1.37 -23.10 -25.94
N ASP A 82 0.71 -21.95 -26.10
CA ASP A 82 0.31 -21.07 -24.99
C ASP A 82 -0.50 -21.81 -23.90
N ASN A 83 -1.19 -22.90 -24.26
CA ASN A 83 -1.99 -23.71 -23.32
C ASN A 83 -1.14 -24.44 -22.27
N PHE A 84 0.15 -24.68 -22.53
CA PHE A 84 1.01 -25.38 -21.59
C PHE A 84 1.34 -24.52 -20.36
N LEU A 85 1.53 -23.22 -20.55
CA LEU A 85 1.85 -22.30 -19.45
C LEU A 85 0.64 -22.03 -18.55
N ASP A 86 -0.58 -22.16 -19.07
CA ASP A 86 -1.82 -22.04 -18.29
C ASP A 86 -1.90 -23.08 -17.17
N CYS A 87 -1.25 -24.25 -17.35
CA CYS A 87 -1.12 -25.26 -16.30
C CYS A 87 -0.35 -24.78 -15.05
N PHE A 88 0.42 -23.70 -15.16
CA PHE A 88 1.26 -23.12 -14.10
C PHE A 88 0.79 -21.72 -13.67
N SER A 89 -0.50 -21.43 -13.84
CA SER A 89 -1.12 -20.14 -13.47
C SER A 89 -0.91 -19.71 -12.00
N PHE A 90 -0.64 -20.65 -11.08
CA PHE A 90 -0.34 -20.37 -9.67
C PHE A 90 1.16 -20.49 -9.33
N ALA A 91 2.06 -20.54 -10.31
CA ALA A 91 3.50 -20.66 -10.01
C ALA A 91 4.06 -19.47 -9.20
N MET A 92 3.59 -18.25 -9.48
CA MET A 92 3.99 -17.06 -8.71
C MET A 92 3.47 -17.11 -7.27
N ASP A 93 2.23 -17.57 -7.07
CA ASP A 93 1.68 -17.86 -5.75
C ASP A 93 2.54 -18.90 -5.03
N GLY A 94 2.87 -20.00 -5.71
CA GLY A 94 3.71 -21.08 -5.19
C GLY A 94 5.06 -20.57 -4.71
N ALA A 95 5.70 -19.69 -5.48
CA ALA A 95 7.01 -19.13 -5.12
C ALA A 95 6.93 -18.27 -3.84
N SER A 96 5.93 -17.39 -3.79
CA SER A 96 5.64 -16.59 -2.59
C SER A 96 5.31 -17.48 -1.38
N LEU A 97 4.54 -18.54 -1.59
CA LEU A 97 4.17 -19.49 -0.54
C LEU A 97 5.33 -20.30 -0.02
N VAL A 98 6.30 -20.72 -0.84
CA VAL A 98 7.51 -21.42 -0.36
C VAL A 98 8.23 -20.58 0.69
N VAL A 99 8.38 -19.28 0.43
CA VAL A 99 9.00 -18.32 1.36
C VAL A 99 8.19 -18.23 2.65
N VAL A 100 6.87 -18.06 2.54
CA VAL A 100 5.97 -17.98 3.72
C VAL A 100 6.03 -19.27 4.54
N TRP A 101 5.95 -20.42 3.90
CA TRP A 101 6.04 -21.73 4.55
C TRP A 101 7.39 -21.94 5.23
N THR A 102 8.47 -21.47 4.62
CA THR A 102 9.82 -21.54 5.22
C THR A 102 9.89 -20.72 6.52
N SER A 103 9.19 -19.59 6.59
CA SER A 103 9.09 -18.78 7.83
C SER A 103 8.10 -19.35 8.87
N MET A 104 7.15 -20.17 8.41
CA MET A 104 6.01 -20.62 9.21
C MET A 104 6.20 -22.04 9.78
N HIS A 105 7.02 -22.89 9.16
CA HIS A 105 7.16 -24.31 9.50
C HIS A 105 8.60 -24.66 9.88
N ASP A 106 8.81 -25.11 11.11
CA ASP A 106 10.14 -25.36 11.71
C ASP A 106 11.05 -26.25 10.85
N ASP A 107 10.53 -27.37 10.31
CA ASP A 107 11.38 -28.26 9.51
C ASP A 107 11.79 -27.65 8.17
N MET A 108 10.97 -26.74 7.62
CA MET A 108 11.33 -26.01 6.40
C MET A 108 12.37 -24.94 6.72
N SER A 109 12.19 -24.21 7.83
CA SER A 109 13.19 -23.26 8.33
C SER A 109 14.54 -23.93 8.57
N LYS A 110 14.56 -25.09 9.26
CA LYS A 110 15.78 -25.89 9.49
C LYS A 110 16.42 -26.39 8.19
N TYR A 111 15.61 -26.85 7.24
CA TYR A 111 16.10 -27.31 5.94
C TYR A 111 16.74 -26.18 5.14
N ALA A 112 16.10 -25.01 5.11
CA ALA A 112 16.56 -23.84 4.39
C ALA A 112 17.83 -23.24 5.02
N GLY A 113 17.87 -23.18 6.35
CA GLY A 113 19.00 -22.73 7.15
C GLY A 113 19.56 -21.38 6.69
N ALA A 114 20.89 -21.32 6.60
CA ALA A 114 21.62 -20.11 6.25
C ALA A 114 21.33 -19.57 4.83
N GLU A 115 20.86 -20.41 3.91
CA GLU A 115 20.55 -19.97 2.55
C GLU A 115 19.37 -18.98 2.55
N PHE A 116 18.33 -19.28 3.33
CA PHE A 116 17.17 -18.41 3.46
C PHE A 116 17.51 -17.09 4.17
N GLU A 117 18.29 -17.16 5.25
CA GLU A 117 18.75 -15.97 5.97
C GLU A 117 19.62 -15.07 5.08
N SER A 118 20.53 -15.67 4.29
CA SER A 118 21.35 -14.95 3.33
C SER A 118 20.51 -14.27 2.26
N ALA A 119 19.49 -14.97 1.72
CA ALA A 119 18.60 -14.41 0.71
C ALA A 119 17.77 -13.23 1.26
N LEU A 120 17.24 -13.33 2.48
CA LEU A 120 16.52 -12.22 3.13
C LEU A 120 17.42 -10.99 3.29
N LYS A 121 18.67 -11.19 3.75
CA LYS A 121 19.63 -10.10 3.91
C LYS A 121 20.00 -9.46 2.58
N GLU A 122 20.25 -10.27 1.55
CA GLU A 122 20.56 -9.78 0.20
C GLU A 122 19.43 -8.96 -0.42
N VAL A 123 18.17 -9.34 -0.15
CA VAL A 123 16.98 -8.56 -0.52
C VAL A 123 16.90 -7.26 0.28
N GLN A 124 17.18 -7.28 1.58
CA GLN A 124 17.16 -6.08 2.42
C GLN A 124 18.21 -5.04 2.01
N ASP A 125 19.39 -5.49 1.58
CA ASP A 125 20.53 -4.64 1.20
C ASP A 125 20.44 -4.09 -0.23
N ASN A 126 19.49 -4.55 -1.05
CA ASN A 126 19.33 -4.13 -2.45
C ASN A 126 17.92 -3.59 -2.73
N CYS A 127 17.79 -2.31 -3.08
CA CYS A 127 16.48 -1.67 -3.26
C CYS A 127 15.61 -2.31 -4.36
N ILE A 128 16.20 -2.71 -5.49
CA ILE A 128 15.45 -3.32 -6.60
C ILE A 128 14.89 -4.67 -6.14
N ARG A 129 15.75 -5.54 -5.60
CA ARG A 129 15.35 -6.86 -5.11
C ARG A 129 14.36 -6.80 -3.96
N LYS A 130 14.52 -5.80 -3.07
CA LYS A 130 13.55 -5.51 -2.01
C LYS A 130 12.16 -5.31 -2.58
N TRP A 131 12.03 -4.51 -3.63
CA TRP A 131 10.75 -4.25 -4.26
C TRP A 131 10.19 -5.43 -5.03
N GLU A 132 11.04 -6.17 -5.76
CA GLU A 132 10.65 -7.44 -6.38
C GLU A 132 10.04 -8.37 -5.31
N ALA A 133 10.72 -8.51 -4.17
CA ALA A 133 10.26 -9.35 -3.07
C ALA A 133 8.98 -8.85 -2.40
N ILE A 134 8.86 -7.55 -2.12
CA ILE A 134 7.63 -6.95 -1.60
C ILE A 134 6.45 -7.25 -2.54
N ASN A 135 6.65 -7.06 -3.84
CA ASN A 135 5.61 -7.28 -4.85
C ASN A 135 5.19 -8.75 -4.94
N MET A 136 6.08 -9.72 -4.69
CA MET A 136 5.73 -11.15 -4.67
C MET A 136 4.70 -11.52 -3.60
N PHE A 137 4.56 -10.75 -2.51
CA PHE A 137 3.52 -11.04 -1.51
C PHE A 137 2.10 -10.70 -1.97
N ARG A 138 1.93 -9.96 -3.08
CA ARG A 138 0.59 -9.62 -3.59
C ARG A 138 -0.21 -10.86 -3.99
N TYR A 139 0.46 -11.88 -4.51
CA TYR A 139 -0.16 -13.13 -4.95
C TYR A 139 -0.87 -13.82 -3.78
N VAL A 140 -0.22 -13.85 -2.61
CA VAL A 140 -0.79 -14.47 -1.40
C VAL A 140 -1.81 -13.56 -0.73
N LEU A 141 -1.53 -12.26 -0.59
CA LEU A 141 -2.39 -11.33 0.15
C LEU A 141 -3.70 -11.01 -0.58
N SER A 142 -3.66 -10.92 -1.91
CA SER A 142 -4.83 -10.60 -2.73
C SER A 142 -5.80 -11.78 -2.92
N SER A 143 -5.32 -13.01 -2.74
CA SER A 143 -6.07 -14.24 -2.93
C SER A 143 -7.07 -14.47 -1.79
N VAL A 144 -8.28 -14.91 -2.15
CA VAL A 144 -9.33 -15.31 -1.19
C VAL A 144 -9.16 -16.76 -0.71
N ASN A 145 -8.25 -17.51 -1.33
CA ASN A 145 -8.13 -18.95 -1.10
C ASN A 145 -7.19 -19.28 0.07
N TYR A 146 -6.18 -18.46 0.32
CA TYR A 146 -5.20 -18.73 1.38
C TYR A 146 -5.71 -18.32 2.76
N SER A 147 -5.34 -19.12 3.76
CA SER A 147 -5.75 -18.92 5.15
C SER A 147 -5.20 -17.62 5.75
N TRP A 148 -5.88 -17.13 6.79
CA TRP A 148 -5.40 -15.97 7.54
C TRP A 148 -4.07 -16.21 8.24
N ALA A 149 -3.74 -17.46 8.59
CA ALA A 149 -2.43 -17.80 9.13
C ALA A 149 -1.31 -17.54 8.11
N ILE A 150 -1.46 -18.03 6.88
CA ILE A 150 -0.51 -17.77 5.78
C ILE A 150 -0.37 -16.26 5.57
N LYS A 151 -1.48 -15.54 5.41
CA LYS A 151 -1.46 -14.08 5.20
C LYS A 151 -0.80 -13.33 6.37
N SER A 152 -0.99 -13.79 7.61
CA SER A 152 -0.35 -13.21 8.79
C SER A 152 1.18 -13.31 8.71
N HIS A 153 1.70 -14.50 8.36
CA HIS A 153 3.14 -14.70 8.15
C HIS A 153 3.68 -13.93 6.93
N SER A 154 2.88 -13.78 5.86
CA SER A 154 3.24 -12.90 4.74
C SER A 154 3.43 -11.45 5.18
N LEU A 155 2.55 -10.94 6.07
CA LEU A 155 2.70 -9.59 6.62
C LEU A 155 3.92 -9.47 7.53
N ASP A 156 4.24 -10.50 8.33
CA ASP A 156 5.44 -10.50 9.18
C ASP A 156 6.73 -10.47 8.34
N LEU A 157 6.76 -11.21 7.24
CA LEU A 157 7.86 -11.16 6.28
C LEU A 157 7.98 -9.79 5.61
N LEU A 158 6.87 -9.20 5.15
CA LEU A 158 6.87 -7.83 4.61
C LEU A 158 7.44 -6.82 5.60
N LEU A 159 7.02 -6.89 6.87
CA LEU A 159 7.54 -6.02 7.92
C LEU A 159 9.03 -6.25 8.19
N THR A 160 9.52 -7.48 8.02
CA THR A 160 10.94 -7.82 8.16
C THR A 160 11.78 -7.30 6.98
N LEU A 161 11.27 -7.38 5.75
CA LEU A 161 11.99 -6.94 4.55
C LEU A 161 12.20 -5.41 4.49
N VAL A 162 11.31 -4.67 5.15
CA VAL A 162 11.37 -3.22 5.20
C VAL A 162 11.93 -2.79 6.56
N ASP A 163 13.24 -2.52 6.63
CA ASP A 163 13.90 -2.01 7.84
C ASP A 163 13.64 -0.51 8.06
N ASP A 164 13.73 -0.05 9.31
CA ASP A 164 13.51 1.37 9.71
C ASP A 164 14.62 2.27 9.18
N LYS A 165 15.76 1.66 8.84
CA LYS A 165 16.99 2.33 8.46
C LYS A 165 17.08 2.69 6.98
N CYS A 166 16.10 2.32 6.16
CA CYS A 166 16.06 2.67 4.74
C CYS A 166 15.59 4.14 4.55
N SER A 167 16.18 5.06 5.32
CA SER A 167 15.94 6.51 5.24
C SER A 167 16.87 7.21 4.24
N GLU A 168 17.83 6.49 3.67
CA GLU A 168 18.61 7.01 2.54
C GLU A 168 17.77 6.86 1.27
N GLU A 169 17.26 8.00 0.83
CA GLU A 169 16.51 8.14 -0.40
C GLU A 169 17.34 7.57 -1.54
N THR A 170 16.85 6.50 -2.16
CA THR A 170 17.38 6.02 -3.43
C THR A 170 17.42 7.19 -4.40
N ASN A 171 18.62 7.54 -4.87
CA ASN A 171 18.82 8.48 -5.97
C ASN A 171 17.77 8.24 -7.06
N ASP A 172 17.17 9.31 -7.57
CA ASP A 172 16.16 9.35 -8.64
C ASP A 172 16.62 8.75 -9.99
N HIS A 173 17.77 8.07 -10.02
CA HIS A 173 18.43 7.47 -11.18
C HIS A 173 18.43 5.94 -11.19
N VAL A 174 17.75 5.29 -10.24
CA VAL A 174 17.58 3.82 -10.27
C VAL A 174 16.30 3.47 -11.02
N ASP A 175 16.38 2.53 -11.96
CA ASP A 175 15.21 1.92 -12.62
C ASP A 175 14.27 1.33 -11.55
N PHE A 176 13.31 2.16 -11.13
CA PHE A 176 12.43 1.86 -10.01
C PHE A 176 11.24 1.02 -10.50
N PRO A 177 10.68 0.12 -9.66
CA PRO A 177 9.49 -0.66 -10.00
C PRO A 177 8.38 0.16 -10.64
N CYS A 178 7.67 -0.46 -11.58
CA CYS A 178 6.52 0.16 -12.22
C CYS A 178 5.47 0.51 -11.15
N SER A 179 4.92 1.74 -11.18
CA SER A 179 3.87 2.24 -10.27
C SER A 179 2.69 1.27 -10.13
N THR A 180 2.39 0.50 -11.18
CA THR A 180 1.34 -0.53 -11.17
C THR A 180 1.62 -1.68 -10.19
N GLN A 181 2.88 -2.09 -10.02
CA GLN A 181 3.26 -3.16 -9.10
C GLN A 181 3.13 -2.70 -7.65
N ILE A 182 3.61 -1.48 -7.36
CA ILE A 182 3.47 -0.82 -6.05
C ILE A 182 1.99 -0.71 -5.68
N PHE A 183 1.17 -0.22 -6.60
CA PHE A 183 -0.27 -0.12 -6.39
C PHE A 183 -0.91 -1.49 -6.11
N ALA A 184 -0.54 -2.52 -6.87
CA ALA A 184 -1.10 -3.86 -6.70
C ALA A 184 -0.81 -4.48 -5.32
N ILE A 185 0.41 -4.36 -4.80
CA ILE A 185 0.73 -4.85 -3.45
C ILE A 185 -0.01 -4.06 -2.37
N LEU A 186 -0.12 -2.73 -2.51
CA LEU A 186 -0.84 -1.89 -1.55
C LEU A 186 -2.34 -2.23 -1.53
N LYS A 187 -2.99 -2.41 -2.69
CA LYS A 187 -4.37 -2.92 -2.77
C LYS A 187 -4.52 -4.31 -2.16
N ALA A 188 -3.52 -5.17 -2.30
CA ALA A 188 -3.55 -6.50 -1.66
C ALA A 188 -3.51 -6.39 -0.12
N ILE A 189 -2.75 -5.44 0.43
CA ILE A 189 -2.72 -5.16 1.87
C ILE A 189 -4.05 -4.53 2.33
N GLU A 190 -4.61 -3.57 1.59
CA GLU A 190 -5.94 -2.99 1.88
C GLU A 190 -7.03 -4.06 1.97
N ARG A 191 -7.01 -5.04 1.06
CA ARG A 191 -7.94 -6.18 1.11
C ARG A 191 -7.85 -6.94 2.44
N VAL A 192 -6.65 -7.11 2.99
CA VAL A 192 -6.48 -7.74 4.31
C VAL A 192 -6.98 -6.82 5.43
N MET A 193 -6.72 -5.51 5.34
CA MET A 193 -7.24 -4.54 6.30
C MET A 193 -8.78 -4.54 6.35
N ILE A 194 -9.46 -4.71 5.21
CA ILE A 194 -10.91 -4.71 5.12
C ILE A 194 -11.49 -6.08 5.53
N ALA A 195 -10.95 -7.17 4.99
CA ALA A 195 -11.61 -8.47 5.06
C ALA A 195 -11.18 -9.35 6.24
N ALA A 196 -10.06 -9.03 6.93
CA ALA A 196 -9.60 -9.86 8.04
C ALA A 196 -10.61 -9.82 9.21
N PRO A 197 -11.01 -10.99 9.76
CA PRO A 197 -12.01 -11.05 10.83
C PRO A 197 -11.45 -10.52 12.15
N ASP A 198 -10.16 -10.72 12.38
CA ASP A 198 -9.47 -10.35 13.62
C ASP A 198 -8.89 -8.92 13.57
N THR A 199 -9.07 -8.18 14.65
CA THR A 199 -8.62 -6.78 14.76
C THR A 199 -7.09 -6.67 14.79
N LEU A 200 -6.39 -7.62 15.43
CA LEU A 200 -4.93 -7.62 15.47
C LEU A 200 -4.36 -7.82 14.07
N MET A 201 -4.97 -8.69 13.27
CA MET A 201 -4.61 -8.88 11.87
C MET A 201 -4.84 -7.62 11.02
N ARG A 202 -5.97 -6.94 11.18
CA ARG A 202 -6.22 -5.65 10.49
C ARG A 202 -5.17 -4.60 10.87
N LYS A 203 -4.79 -4.51 12.15
CA LYS A 203 -3.72 -3.62 12.64
C LYS A 203 -2.35 -4.00 12.07
N LYS A 204 -2.03 -5.29 11.99
CA LYS A 204 -0.78 -5.77 11.38
C LYS A 204 -0.72 -5.38 9.90
N ALA A 205 -1.82 -5.58 9.16
CA ALA A 205 -1.91 -5.17 7.75
C ALA A 205 -1.73 -3.66 7.58
N PHE A 206 -2.37 -2.85 8.43
CA PHE A 206 -2.16 -1.40 8.42
C PHE A 206 -0.70 -1.00 8.72
N SER A 207 -0.04 -1.70 9.64
CA SER A 207 1.39 -1.49 9.90
C SER A 207 2.23 -1.79 8.66
N ALA A 208 1.95 -2.90 7.97
CA ALA A 208 2.61 -3.25 6.72
C ALA A 208 2.35 -2.22 5.62
N LEU A 209 1.11 -1.71 5.49
CA LEU A 209 0.75 -0.67 4.53
C LEU A 209 1.61 0.58 4.71
N LYS A 210 1.65 1.13 5.93
CA LYS A 210 2.50 2.29 6.27
C LYS A 210 3.95 2.06 5.93
N ARG A 211 4.42 0.85 6.22
CA ARG A 211 5.81 0.45 6.05
C ARG A 211 6.20 0.36 4.58
N VAL A 212 5.37 -0.28 3.75
CA VAL A 212 5.58 -0.36 2.30
C VAL A 212 5.51 1.03 1.67
N ILE A 213 4.56 1.89 2.07
CA ILE A 213 4.48 3.29 1.60
C ILE A 213 5.75 4.07 1.94
N SER A 214 6.35 3.84 3.11
CA SER A 214 7.57 4.56 3.53
C SER A 214 8.77 4.32 2.62
N VAL A 215 8.83 3.18 1.91
CA VAL A 215 9.91 2.86 0.97
C VAL A 215 9.56 3.17 -0.49
N VAL A 216 8.35 3.65 -0.79
CA VAL A 216 8.00 4.20 -2.11
C VAL A 216 8.85 5.46 -2.32
N PRO A 217 9.35 5.77 -3.54
CA PRO A 217 10.13 6.96 -3.80
C PRO A 217 9.33 8.20 -3.46
N SER A 218 9.99 9.24 -2.94
CA SER A 218 9.33 10.50 -2.60
C SER A 218 8.56 11.09 -3.76
N THR A 219 9.14 11.03 -4.96
CA THR A 219 8.55 11.50 -6.21
C THR A 219 7.25 10.80 -6.61
N GLN A 220 7.00 9.58 -6.15
CA GLN A 220 5.81 8.78 -6.52
C GLN A 220 4.81 8.62 -5.37
N ARG A 221 5.16 9.01 -4.15
CA ARG A 221 4.39 8.62 -2.97
C ARG A 221 3.03 9.29 -2.89
N PHE A 222 2.95 10.56 -3.30
CA PHE A 222 1.67 11.26 -3.41
C PHE A 222 0.81 10.67 -4.53
N ASP A 223 1.38 10.39 -5.70
CA ASP A 223 0.66 9.76 -6.82
C ASP A 223 0.05 8.41 -6.40
N ILE A 224 0.81 7.58 -5.67
CA ILE A 224 0.34 6.30 -5.17
C ILE A 224 -0.77 6.48 -4.12
N LEU A 225 -0.60 7.39 -3.16
CA LEU A 225 -1.64 7.68 -2.16
C LEU A 225 -2.92 8.21 -2.80
N GLN A 226 -2.79 9.10 -3.80
CA GLN A 226 -3.90 9.62 -4.58
C GLN A 226 -4.62 8.49 -5.32
N ALA A 227 -3.88 7.64 -6.03
CA ALA A 227 -4.46 6.50 -6.73
C ALA A 227 -5.20 5.55 -5.77
N LEU A 228 -4.69 5.31 -4.55
CA LEU A 228 -5.37 4.48 -3.55
C LEU A 228 -6.70 5.10 -3.10
N ILE A 229 -6.73 6.42 -2.87
CA ILE A 229 -7.92 7.17 -2.47
C ILE A 229 -8.97 7.16 -3.58
N GLU A 230 -8.59 7.51 -4.81
CA GLU A 230 -9.50 7.54 -5.97
C GLU A 230 -10.11 6.17 -6.28
N ASN A 231 -9.42 5.08 -5.90
CA ASN A 231 -9.88 3.71 -6.08
C ASN A 231 -10.40 3.06 -4.78
N SER A 232 -10.73 3.87 -3.77
CA SER A 232 -11.33 3.41 -2.52
C SER A 232 -12.85 3.46 -2.60
N MET A 233 -13.51 2.37 -2.22
CA MET A 233 -14.98 2.29 -2.11
C MET A 233 -15.46 2.40 -0.65
N PHE A 234 -14.55 2.55 0.31
CA PHE A 234 -14.86 2.48 1.75
C PHE A 234 -14.48 3.79 2.44
N PRO A 235 -15.45 4.59 2.93
CA PRO A 235 -15.17 5.88 3.56
C PRO A 235 -14.16 5.81 4.71
N SER A 236 -14.25 4.80 5.56
CA SER A 236 -13.28 4.58 6.65
C SER A 236 -11.86 4.32 6.15
N LEU A 237 -11.70 3.60 5.03
CA LEU A 237 -10.38 3.38 4.44
C LEU A 237 -9.85 4.67 3.81
N THR A 238 -10.70 5.41 3.11
CA THR A 238 -10.38 6.74 2.56
C THR A 238 -9.90 7.68 3.66
N ALA A 239 -10.58 7.71 4.81
CA ALA A 239 -10.19 8.49 5.98
C ALA A 239 -8.79 8.12 6.50
N ILE A 240 -8.47 6.82 6.55
CA ILE A 240 -7.14 6.31 6.95
C ILE A 240 -6.07 6.72 5.93
N LEU A 241 -6.36 6.62 4.63
CA LEU A 241 -5.42 7.01 3.56
C LEU A 241 -5.15 8.51 3.56
N LEU A 242 -6.17 9.34 3.82
CA LEU A 242 -6.00 10.80 4.00
C LEU A 242 -5.09 11.12 5.20
N ASP A 243 -5.16 10.34 6.28
CA ASP A 243 -4.22 10.47 7.39
C ASP A 243 -2.78 10.09 7.00
N LEU A 244 -2.59 9.15 6.06
CA LEU A 244 -1.27 8.88 5.49
C LEU A 244 -0.76 10.04 4.63
N VAL A 245 -1.62 10.64 3.81
CA VAL A 245 -1.31 11.88 3.04
C VAL A 245 -0.92 13.00 3.99
N LYS A 246 -1.64 13.19 5.09
CA LYS A 246 -1.31 14.18 6.12
C LYS A 246 0.09 13.96 6.72
N ASN A 247 0.45 12.71 7.02
CA ASN A 247 1.78 12.37 7.51
C ASN A 247 2.86 12.66 6.46
N GLU A 248 2.55 12.44 5.18
CA GLU A 248 3.43 12.76 4.06
C GLU A 248 3.70 14.27 3.95
N VAL A 249 2.63 15.06 3.96
CA VAL A 249 2.68 16.53 3.96
C VAL A 249 3.58 17.03 5.10
N LEU A 250 3.43 16.49 6.30
CA LEU A 250 4.27 16.86 7.44
C LEU A 250 5.74 16.50 7.22
N ARG A 251 6.04 15.36 6.58
CA ARG A 251 7.41 14.95 6.29
C ARG A 251 8.06 15.86 5.25
N GLU A 252 7.39 16.10 4.13
CA GLU A 252 7.92 16.95 3.06
C GLU A 252 8.05 18.41 3.50
N SER A 253 7.10 18.91 4.30
CA SER A 253 7.19 20.26 4.87
C SER A 253 8.44 20.43 5.74
N ARG A 254 8.73 19.44 6.61
CA ARG A 254 9.96 19.45 7.43
C ARG A 254 11.25 19.31 6.62
N ARG A 255 11.21 18.66 5.46
CA ARG A 255 12.37 18.55 4.56
C ARG A 255 12.67 19.87 3.87
N ALA A 256 11.64 20.55 3.39
CA ALA A 256 11.78 21.89 2.82
C ALA A 256 12.40 22.88 3.82
N ASP A 257 12.06 22.77 5.11
CA ASP A 257 12.66 23.58 6.17
C ASP A 257 14.16 23.27 6.40
N GLN A 258 14.59 22.02 6.19
CA GLN A 258 15.98 21.58 6.42
C GLN A 258 16.92 21.91 5.25
N VAL A 259 16.50 21.67 4.01
CA VAL A 259 17.31 21.91 2.80
C VAL A 259 17.62 23.40 2.62
N ASN A 260 16.66 24.27 2.96
CA ASN A 260 16.81 25.72 2.85
C ASN A 260 17.60 26.35 4.02
N GLY A 261 18.11 25.55 4.95
CA GLY A 261 19.02 26.00 6.01
C GLY A 261 20.44 26.30 5.51
N SER A 262 20.86 25.73 4.37
CA SER A 262 22.23 25.82 3.86
C SER A 262 22.44 26.69 2.62
N ASP A 263 21.40 27.00 1.83
CA ASP A 263 21.55 27.84 0.62
C ASP A 263 20.55 28.99 0.58
N ARG A 264 21.09 30.21 0.71
CA ARG A 264 20.35 31.48 0.65
C ARG A 264 20.27 31.99 -0.79
N SER A 265 19.57 31.31 -1.69
CA SER A 265 19.16 31.93 -2.96
C SER A 265 18.21 31.05 -3.77
N GLN A 266 16.92 31.28 -3.62
CA GLN A 266 16.01 31.75 -4.68
C GLN A 266 14.58 31.45 -4.22
N ASP A 267 13.85 32.53 -3.98
CA ASP A 267 12.41 32.56 -3.81
C ASP A 267 11.79 32.26 -5.19
N SER A 268 11.82 31.00 -5.63
CA SER A 268 10.91 30.56 -6.68
C SER A 268 9.54 30.51 -6.01
N GLY A 269 8.67 31.47 -6.33
CA GLY A 269 7.29 31.53 -5.82
C GLY A 269 6.40 30.35 -6.26
N GLU A 270 6.99 29.17 -6.47
CA GLU A 270 6.34 27.93 -6.88
C GLU A 270 5.89 27.15 -5.64
N SER A 271 4.59 26.86 -5.59
CA SER A 271 4.01 26.02 -4.55
C SER A 271 4.71 24.66 -4.50
N PRO A 272 4.84 24.01 -3.33
CA PRO A 272 5.36 22.66 -3.24
C PRO A 272 4.63 21.73 -4.23
N PRO A 273 5.34 20.80 -4.91
CA PRO A 273 4.74 19.94 -5.93
C PRO A 273 3.51 19.16 -5.44
N TRP A 274 3.47 18.83 -4.16
CA TRP A 274 2.35 18.10 -3.53
C TRP A 274 1.13 18.98 -3.24
N ALA A 275 1.25 20.30 -3.22
CA ALA A 275 0.18 21.19 -2.75
C ALA A 275 -1.08 21.12 -3.61
N SER A 276 -0.93 21.09 -4.94
CA SER A 276 -2.07 20.95 -5.86
C SER A 276 -2.75 19.59 -5.71
N GLN A 277 -1.97 18.50 -5.74
CA GLN A 277 -2.48 17.13 -5.60
C GLN A 277 -3.25 16.94 -4.29
N VAL A 278 -2.71 17.42 -3.17
CA VAL A 278 -3.38 17.29 -1.87
C VAL A 278 -4.67 18.12 -1.81
N LEU A 279 -4.70 19.30 -2.44
CA LEU A 279 -5.92 20.10 -2.51
C LEU A 279 -6.98 19.48 -3.42
N GLU A 280 -6.57 18.82 -4.51
CA GLU A 280 -7.48 18.03 -5.37
C GLU A 280 -8.10 16.87 -4.59
N LEU A 281 -7.32 16.19 -3.74
CA LEU A 281 -7.84 15.14 -2.84
C LEU A 281 -8.84 15.69 -1.82
N VAL A 282 -8.57 16.84 -1.22
CA VAL A 282 -9.52 17.50 -0.31
C VAL A 282 -10.78 17.91 -1.06
N GLU A 283 -10.63 18.46 -2.27
CA GLU A 283 -11.75 18.84 -3.14
C GLU A 283 -12.63 17.65 -3.46
N LEU A 284 -12.05 16.51 -3.86
CA LEU A 284 -12.76 15.27 -4.19
C LEU A 284 -13.73 14.83 -3.07
N ILE A 285 -13.36 15.05 -1.80
CA ILE A 285 -14.16 14.64 -0.64
C ILE A 285 -15.15 15.73 -0.23
N LEU A 286 -14.73 17.00 -0.19
CA LEU A 286 -15.59 18.10 0.27
C LEU A 286 -16.55 18.61 -0.82
N ARG A 287 -16.28 18.25 -2.08
CA ARG A 287 -17.07 18.58 -3.26
C ARG A 287 -17.08 17.35 -4.19
N PRO A 288 -17.92 16.34 -3.90
CA PRO A 288 -18.01 15.14 -4.71
C PRO A 288 -18.33 15.42 -6.19
N PRO A 289 -17.86 14.59 -7.13
CA PRO A 289 -18.11 14.74 -8.57
C PRO A 289 -19.60 14.78 -8.95
N GLU A 290 -20.45 14.12 -8.17
CA GLU A 290 -21.91 14.08 -8.32
C GLU A 290 -22.56 15.46 -8.08
N GLY A 291 -21.81 16.39 -7.50
CA GLY A 291 -22.24 17.76 -7.22
C GLY A 291 -22.86 17.91 -5.83
N GLY A 292 -22.82 19.16 -5.34
CA GLY A 292 -23.29 19.50 -4.00
C GLY A 292 -22.29 19.13 -2.89
N PRO A 293 -22.67 19.32 -1.62
CA PRO A 293 -21.87 18.92 -0.45
C PRO A 293 -21.95 17.41 -0.18
N PRO A 294 -20.97 16.81 0.52
CA PRO A 294 -20.94 15.38 0.81
C PRO A 294 -22.09 14.92 1.73
N CYS A 295 -22.53 13.66 1.54
CA CYS A 295 -23.52 13.03 2.42
C CYS A 295 -22.88 12.65 3.76
N LEU A 296 -23.04 13.49 4.78
CA LEU A 296 -22.39 13.31 6.08
C LEU A 296 -22.79 12.02 6.82
N ARG A 297 -23.98 11.46 6.57
CA ARG A 297 -24.41 10.22 7.22
C ARG A 297 -23.50 9.04 6.86
N ASP A 298 -23.10 8.94 5.60
CA ASP A 298 -22.33 7.81 5.10
C ASP A 298 -20.82 8.12 5.02
N HIS A 299 -20.46 9.41 4.95
CA HIS A 299 -19.10 9.87 4.64
C HIS A 299 -18.45 10.72 5.75
N SER A 300 -19.02 10.73 6.96
CA SER A 300 -18.53 11.58 8.08
C SER A 300 -17.04 11.42 8.37
N GLU A 301 -16.52 10.18 8.36
CA GLU A 301 -15.12 9.89 8.68
C GLU A 301 -14.14 10.48 7.66
N GLU A 302 -14.38 10.29 6.36
CA GLU A 302 -13.50 10.83 5.32
C GLU A 302 -13.63 12.35 5.21
N VAL A 303 -14.83 12.91 5.42
CA VAL A 303 -15.02 14.36 5.49
C VAL A 303 -14.25 14.96 6.67
N LEU A 304 -14.28 14.31 7.84
CA LEU A 304 -13.51 14.75 8.99
C LEU A 304 -11.99 14.70 8.71
N SER A 305 -11.50 13.63 8.08
CA SER A 305 -10.08 13.53 7.69
C SER A 305 -9.70 14.59 6.67
N ALA A 306 -10.52 14.84 5.64
CA ALA A 306 -10.29 15.88 4.64
C ALA A 306 -10.27 17.29 5.25
N LEU A 307 -11.19 17.59 6.17
CA LEU A 307 -11.19 18.86 6.91
C LEU A 307 -9.93 19.00 7.78
N ASN A 308 -9.48 17.93 8.42
CA ASN A 308 -8.25 17.95 9.21
C ASN A 308 -7.00 18.18 8.35
N LEU A 309 -6.96 17.60 7.15
CA LEU A 309 -5.91 17.80 6.18
C LEU A 309 -5.91 19.25 5.65
N LEU A 310 -7.08 19.78 5.30
CA LEU A 310 -7.24 21.18 4.92
C LEU A 310 -6.79 22.14 6.03
N ARG A 311 -7.20 21.87 7.28
CA ARG A 311 -6.77 22.64 8.46
C ARG A 311 -5.24 22.66 8.58
N LEU A 312 -4.58 21.52 8.37
CA LEU A 312 -3.12 21.43 8.39
C LEU A 312 -2.50 22.32 7.30
N ILE A 313 -3.00 22.24 6.07
CA ILE A 313 -2.50 23.04 4.93
C ILE A 313 -2.65 24.54 5.21
N LEU A 314 -3.81 24.97 5.72
CA LEU A 314 -4.05 26.36 6.12
C LEU A 314 -3.08 26.83 7.21
N ILE A 315 -2.79 25.97 8.19
CA ILE A 315 -1.82 26.27 9.25
C ILE A 315 -0.40 26.38 8.67
N ILE A 316 0.02 25.44 7.82
CA ILE A 316 1.35 25.46 7.19
C ILE A 316 1.51 26.76 6.38
N ASP A 317 0.53 27.09 5.55
CA ASP A 317 0.56 28.28 4.71
C ASP A 317 0.59 29.58 5.55
N SER A 318 -0.19 29.65 6.63
CA SER A 318 -0.21 30.82 7.53
C SER A 318 1.10 31.08 8.28
N ARG A 319 1.96 30.06 8.46
CA ARG A 319 3.24 30.20 9.17
C ARG A 319 4.28 31.00 8.37
N GLY A 320 4.03 31.27 7.10
CA GLY A 320 4.89 32.14 6.28
C GLY A 320 6.34 31.67 6.18
N SER A 321 6.64 30.40 6.48
CA SER A 321 7.96 29.83 6.23
C SER A 321 8.13 29.75 4.72
N ARG A 322 8.86 30.70 4.15
CA ARG A 322 9.64 30.80 2.88
C ARG A 322 9.45 29.81 1.71
N SER A 323 8.76 28.68 1.85
CA SER A 323 8.11 27.97 0.75
C SER A 323 6.89 28.78 0.29
N ALA A 324 6.85 29.09 -1.00
CA ALA A 324 5.82 29.86 -1.69
C ALA A 324 4.40 29.76 -1.12
N LYS A 325 3.64 30.88 -1.16
CA LYS A 325 2.18 30.91 -0.89
C LYS A 325 1.52 29.72 -1.58
N MET A 326 1.16 28.70 -0.82
CA MET A 326 0.63 27.45 -1.36
C MET A 326 -0.79 27.66 -1.90
N LEU A 327 -1.56 28.46 -1.18
CA LEU A 327 -2.92 28.84 -1.54
C LEU A 327 -2.93 30.28 -2.03
N ARG A 328 -3.06 30.46 -3.36
CA ARG A 328 -3.34 31.75 -3.98
C ARG A 328 -4.71 32.28 -3.58
N ASP A 329 -4.88 33.59 -3.64
CA ASP A 329 -6.07 34.31 -3.19
C ASP A 329 -7.36 33.78 -3.84
N GLU A 330 -7.32 33.45 -5.13
CA GLU A 330 -8.46 32.85 -5.84
C GLU A 330 -8.85 31.48 -5.27
N LYS A 331 -7.87 30.63 -4.95
CA LYS A 331 -8.14 29.30 -4.40
C LYS A 331 -8.63 29.40 -2.96
N ILE A 332 -8.14 30.35 -2.16
CA ILE A 332 -8.68 30.60 -0.80
C ILE A 332 -10.16 31.00 -0.88
N ARG A 333 -10.52 31.89 -1.82
CA ARG A 333 -11.92 32.28 -2.06
C ARG A 333 -12.76 31.07 -2.48
N ALA A 334 -12.27 30.26 -3.41
CA ALA A 334 -12.97 29.05 -3.84
C ALA A 334 -13.17 28.04 -2.69
N VAL A 335 -12.13 27.75 -1.90
CA VAL A 335 -12.24 26.86 -0.71
C VAL A 335 -13.32 27.34 0.25
N TYR A 336 -13.38 28.65 0.50
CA TYR A 336 -14.40 29.23 1.38
C TYR A 336 -15.81 29.06 0.79
N SER A 337 -16.03 29.57 -0.42
CA SER A 337 -17.37 29.69 -1.00
C SER A 337 -17.92 28.38 -1.55
N GLU A 338 -17.05 27.52 -2.10
CA GLU A 338 -17.47 26.30 -2.80
C GLU A 338 -17.38 25.06 -1.93
N TRP A 339 -16.54 25.04 -0.88
CA TRP A 339 -16.36 23.84 -0.04
C TRP A 339 -16.90 24.05 1.39
N LEU A 340 -16.41 25.06 2.10
CA LEU A 340 -16.70 25.23 3.53
C LEU A 340 -18.11 25.77 3.80
N LEU A 341 -18.56 26.78 3.05
CA LEU A 341 -19.89 27.37 3.24
C LEU A 341 -21.04 26.40 2.92
N PRO A 342 -21.01 25.63 1.80
CA PRO A 342 -22.02 24.61 1.54
C PRO A 342 -22.05 23.54 2.63
N LEU A 343 -20.88 23.07 3.06
CA LEU A 343 -20.80 22.07 4.13
C LEU A 343 -21.35 22.61 5.46
N ARG A 344 -21.10 23.89 5.79
CA ARG A 344 -21.66 24.54 6.99
C ARG A 344 -23.20 24.55 6.95
N SER A 345 -23.78 24.79 5.78
CA SER A 345 -25.24 24.75 5.61
C SER A 345 -25.79 23.35 5.90
N VAL A 346 -25.12 22.29 5.40
CA VAL A 346 -25.53 20.90 5.66
C VAL A 346 -25.41 20.56 7.14
N VAL A 347 -24.26 20.85 7.76
CA VAL A 347 -24.03 20.57 9.20
C VAL A 347 -25.09 21.26 10.06
N THR A 348 -25.39 22.53 9.78
CA THR A 348 -26.40 23.31 10.51
C THR A 348 -27.81 22.73 10.31
N GLY A 349 -28.12 22.28 9.09
CA GLY A 349 -29.39 21.63 8.78
C GLY A 349 -29.59 20.35 9.59
N ILE A 350 -28.59 19.46 9.58
CA ILE A 350 -28.63 18.21 10.35
C ILE A 350 -28.73 18.49 11.85
N GLN A 351 -27.95 19.45 12.38
CA GLN A 351 -28.03 19.84 13.80
C GLN A 351 -29.46 20.28 14.20
N SER A 352 -30.12 21.08 13.35
CA SER A 352 -31.49 21.55 13.57
C SER A 352 -32.53 20.42 13.52
N GLU A 353 -32.28 19.37 12.74
CA GLU A 353 -33.11 18.16 12.73
C GLU A 353 -32.92 17.36 14.03
N LEU A 354 -31.68 17.17 14.48
CA LEU A 354 -31.33 16.46 15.71
C LEU A 354 -31.85 17.14 17.00
N GLU A 355 -32.11 18.44 16.96
CA GLU A 355 -32.68 19.17 18.11
C GLU A 355 -34.20 18.99 18.23
N LYS A 356 -34.88 18.43 17.21
CA LYS A 356 -36.35 18.33 17.15
C LYS A 356 -36.89 16.97 17.56
N ASP A 357 -36.15 15.91 17.30
CA ASP A 357 -36.45 14.55 17.72
C ASP A 357 -35.37 14.10 18.74
N GLY A 358 -35.74 13.26 19.72
CA GLY A 358 -34.90 12.95 20.90
C GLY A 358 -34.57 11.47 21.09
N GLY A 359 -34.46 10.71 20.00
CA GLY A 359 -34.22 9.26 19.98
C GLY A 359 -32.75 8.86 20.04
N ASP A 360 -32.50 7.56 20.24
CA ASP A 360 -31.14 6.99 20.35
C ASP A 360 -30.32 7.07 19.04
N ASP A 361 -30.96 7.01 17.88
CA ASP A 361 -30.30 7.17 16.56
C ASP A 361 -29.72 8.59 16.38
N GLU A 362 -30.32 9.58 17.03
CA GLU A 362 -29.92 10.98 16.93
C GLU A 362 -28.72 11.28 17.83
N ASN A 363 -28.63 10.60 18.97
CA ASN A 363 -27.43 10.63 19.81
C ASN A 363 -26.20 10.08 19.07
N GLN A 364 -26.36 9.02 18.27
CA GLN A 364 -25.27 8.48 17.44
C GLN A 364 -24.87 9.45 16.32
N MET A 365 -25.85 10.04 15.64
CA MET A 365 -25.59 11.04 14.60
C MET A 365 -24.91 12.30 15.15
N ALA A 366 -25.31 12.77 16.33
CA ALA A 366 -24.66 13.90 17.00
C ALA A 366 -23.18 13.60 17.32
N CYS A 367 -22.86 12.37 17.75
CA CYS A 367 -21.48 11.94 17.99
C CYS A 367 -20.62 11.98 16.71
N LEU A 368 -21.19 11.65 15.55
CA LEU A 368 -20.50 11.72 14.25
C LEU A 368 -20.36 13.17 13.74
N LEU A 369 -21.37 14.00 13.98
CA LEU A 369 -21.44 15.36 13.45
C LEU A 369 -20.55 16.35 14.23
N ASN A 370 -20.49 16.22 15.57
CA ASN A 370 -19.77 17.16 16.44
C ASN A 370 -18.29 17.36 16.04
N PRO A 371 -17.48 16.30 15.79
CA PRO A 371 -16.11 16.47 15.32
C PRO A 371 -16.01 17.21 13.98
N VAL A 372 -16.92 16.92 13.04
CA VAL A 372 -16.96 17.57 11.72
C VAL A 372 -17.23 19.07 11.90
N GLN A 373 -18.24 19.42 12.70
CA GLN A 373 -18.61 20.81 12.96
C GLN A 373 -17.44 21.60 13.58
N LEU A 374 -16.77 21.04 14.58
CA LEU A 374 -15.64 21.70 15.26
C LEU A 374 -14.48 21.98 14.29
N VAL A 375 -14.09 21.00 13.48
CA VAL A 375 -12.98 21.18 12.53
C VAL A 375 -13.39 22.12 11.39
N LEU A 376 -14.63 22.04 10.92
CA LEU A 376 -15.18 22.94 9.89
C LEU A 376 -15.14 24.40 10.33
N HIS A 377 -15.63 24.72 11.53
CA HIS A 377 -15.58 26.07 12.06
C HIS A 377 -14.13 26.57 12.15
N ARG A 378 -13.21 25.72 12.59
CA ARG A 378 -11.79 26.10 12.65
C ARG A 378 -11.19 26.38 11.27
N CYS A 379 -11.55 25.60 10.24
CA CYS A 379 -11.13 25.88 8.86
C CYS A 379 -11.70 27.22 8.36
N ILE A 380 -12.96 27.51 8.65
CA ILE A 380 -13.61 28.78 8.30
C ILE A 380 -12.88 29.96 8.95
N GLU A 381 -12.61 29.90 10.26
CA GLU A 381 -11.86 30.94 10.98
C GLU A 381 -10.50 31.22 10.33
N LEU A 382 -9.72 30.17 10.05
CA LEU A 382 -8.40 30.30 9.42
C LEU A 382 -8.48 30.95 8.04
N VAL A 383 -9.49 30.60 7.24
CA VAL A 383 -9.70 31.18 5.91
C VAL A 383 -10.13 32.63 6.01
N GLU A 384 -11.05 32.98 6.91
CA GLU A 384 -11.51 34.36 7.14
C GLU A 384 -10.39 35.26 7.67
N GLU A 385 -9.56 34.77 8.59
CA GLU A 385 -8.37 35.48 9.07
C GLU A 385 -7.41 35.79 7.91
N LYS A 386 -7.20 34.82 7.03
CA LYS A 386 -6.33 34.99 5.86
C LYS A 386 -6.93 35.97 4.85
N MET A 387 -8.24 35.94 4.62
CA MET A 387 -8.95 36.87 3.74
C MET A 387 -8.93 38.32 4.24
N LYS A 388 -8.91 38.55 5.55
CA LYS A 388 -8.77 39.91 6.12
C LYS A 388 -7.42 40.56 5.81
N GLY A 389 -6.41 39.74 5.48
CA GLY A 389 -5.07 40.18 5.08
C GLY A 389 -4.87 40.30 3.57
N LEU A 390 -5.91 40.01 2.77
CA LEU A 390 -5.97 40.26 1.33
C LEU A 390 -6.55 41.65 1.06
#